data_AF-A0A355C8L2-F1
#
_entry.id   AF-A0A355C8L2-F1
#
_cell.length_a   1.000
_cell.length_b   1.000
_cell.length_c   1.000
_cell.angle_alpha   90.00
_cell.angle_beta   90.00
_cell.angle_gamma   90.00
#
_symmetry.space_group_name_H-M   'P 1'
#
loop_
_entity.id
_entity.type
_entity.pdbx_description
1 polymer ?
#
loop_
_entity_poly.entity_id
_entity_poly.type
_entity_poly.pdbx_seq_one_letter_code
_entity_poly.pdbx_strand_id
1 'polypeptide(L)' 'PGIMATIAGNDTVLVILRENSNKADIILSLKLLFARE' A
#
# COMPACT_ATOMS: atom_id res chain seq x y z
N PRO A 1 -9.41 2.49 2.57
CA PRO A 1 -10.30 1.34 2.92
C PRO A 1 -9.69 -0.06 2.68
N GLY A 2 -8.79 -0.22 1.71
CA GLY A 2 -8.18 -1.53 1.39
C GLY A 2 -6.95 -1.94 2.20
N ILE A 3 -6.32 -0.98 2.90
CA ILE A 3 -5.17 -1.23 3.78
C ILE A 3 -5.69 -1.50 5.20
N MET A 4 -5.26 -2.61 5.78
CA MET A 4 -5.58 -3.01 7.15
C MET A 4 -4.57 -2.43 8.15
N ALA A 5 -3.28 -2.48 7.81
CA ALA A 5 -2.20 -1.95 8.64
C ALA A 5 -0.98 -1.62 7.78
N THR A 6 -0.11 -0.76 8.33
CA THR A 6 1.20 -0.44 7.76
C THR A 6 2.25 -0.52 8.85
N ILE A 7 3.41 -1.09 8.54
CA ILE A 7 4.56 -1.17 9.45
C ILE A 7 5.73 -0.51 8.74
N ALA A 8 6.26 0.57 9.32
CA ALA A 8 7.42 1.28 8.81
C ALA A 8 8.69 0.79 9.50
N GLY A 9 9.67 0.39 8.69
CA GLY A 9 11.05 0.18 9.10
C GLY A 9 11.91 1.41 8.77
N ASN A 10 13.22 1.22 8.67
CA ASN A 10 14.16 2.30 8.41
C ASN A 10 14.06 2.86 6.98
N ASP A 11 13.98 1.97 5.98
CA ASP A 11 13.96 2.29 4.55
C ASP A 11 12.80 1.61 3.80
N THR A 12 11.99 0.83 4.50
CA THR A 12 10.98 -0.05 3.93
C THR A 12 9.67 0.07 4.69
N VAL A 13 8.54 0.02 3.99
CA VAL A 13 7.20 -0.05 4.58
C VAL A 13 6.49 -1.32 4.13
N LEU A 14 6.07 -2.14 5.09
CA LEU A 14 5.17 -3.27 4.85
C LEU A 14 3.72 -2.78 4.90
N VAL A 15 2.96 -3.05 3.83
CA VAL A 15 1.53 -2.71 3.75
C VAL A 15 0.71 -3.99 3.78
N ILE A 16 -0.16 -4.14 4.79
CA ILE A 16 -1.03 -5.30 4.96
C ILE A 16 -2.40 -4.95 4.39
N LEU A 17 -2.87 -5.73 3.42
CA LEU A 17 -4.15 -5.53 2.75
C LEU A 17 -5.26 -6.36 3.41
N ARG A 18 -6.48 -5.85 3.42
CA ARG A 18 -7.66 -6.63 3.84
C ARG A 18 -7.94 -7.72 2.79
N GLU A 19 -8.33 -8.93 3.21
CA GLU A 19 -8.47 -10.11 2.33
C GLU A 19 -9.32 -9.89 1.07
N ASN A 20 -10.41 -9.13 1.17
CA ASN A 20 -11.32 -8.87 0.04
C ASN A 20 -10.97 -7.61 -0.76
N SER A 21 -9.73 -7.13 -0.66
CA SER A 21 -9.29 -5.93 -1.38
C SER A 21 -8.69 -6.29 -2.74
N ASN A 22 -9.00 -5.51 -3.77
CA ASN A 22 -8.33 -5.66 -5.06
C ASN A 22 -6.87 -5.18 -4.95
N LYS A 23 -5.94 -6.15 -4.90
CA LYS A 23 -4.51 -5.88 -4.72
C LYS A 23 -3.94 -5.03 -5.85
N ALA A 24 -4.40 -5.24 -7.09
CA ALA A 24 -3.88 -4.54 -8.26
C ALA A 24 -4.18 -3.04 -8.20
N ASP A 25 -5.42 -2.68 -7.87
CA ASP A 25 -5.84 -1.28 -7.76
C ASP A 25 -5.11 -0.54 -6.63
N ILE A 26 -4.85 -1.24 -5.52
CA ILE A 26 -4.12 -0.67 -4.38
C ILE A 26 -2.64 -0.44 -4.73
N ILE A 27 -2.00 -1.41 -5.38
CA ILE A 27 -0.61 -1.24 -5.84
C ILE A 27 -0.51 -0.09 -6.84
N LEU A 28 -1.45 0.01 -7.78
CA LEU A 28 -1.49 1.13 -8.74
C LEU A 28 -1.67 2.47 -8.02
N SER A 29 -2.57 2.55 -7.04
CA SER A 29 -2.79 3.75 -6.24
C SER A 29 -1.55 4.15 -5.46
N LEU A 30 -0.84 3.20 -4.84
CA LEU A 30 0.41 3.45 -4.13
C LEU A 30 1.50 3.95 -5.08
N LYS A 31 1.65 3.33 -6.26
CA LYS A 31 2.59 3.79 -7.29
C LYS A 31 2.32 5.23 -7.73
N LEU A 32 1.06 5.58 -7.97
CA LEU A 32 0.67 6.94 -8.35
C LEU A 32 0.92 7.97 -7.24
N LEU A 33 0.76 7.57 -5.98
CA LEU A 33 1.04 8.42 -4.83
C LEU A 33 2.53 8.77 -4.74
N PHE A 34 3.41 7.77 -4.87
CA PHE A 34 4.86 7.95 -4.74
C PHE A 34 5.56 8.41 -6.02
N ALA A 35 4.94 8.28 -7.19
CA ALA A 35 5.47 8.85 -8.45
C ALA A 35 5.36 10.38 -8.53
N ARG A 36 4.81 11.03 -7.49
CA ARG A 36 4.67 12.49 -7.39
C ARG A 36 5.76 13.15 -6.53
N GLU A 37 6.74 12.39 -6.07
CA GLU A 37 7.98 12.91 -5.44
C GLU A 37 9.09 13.14 -6.48
#